data_AF-A0A3Q7X348-F1
#
_entry.id   AF-A0A3Q7X348-F1
#
_cell.length_a   1.000
_cell.length_b   1.000
_cell.length_c   1.000
_cell.angle_alpha   90.00
_cell.angle_beta   90.00
_cell.angle_gamma   90.00
#
_symmetry.space_group_name_H-M   'P 1'
#
loop_
_entity.id
_entity.type
_entity.pdbx_description
1 polymer ?
#
loop_
_entity_poly.entity_id
_entity_poly.type
_entity_poly.pdbx_seq_one_letter_code
_entity_poly.pdbx_strand_id
1 'polypeptide(L)'
;MSQPNRQLNLNNDNIESFSDQIKQHEDNIEFLNSQSNRLTESVLDLQVSLGRYHSANVISLENGNGAFHTEEETAEQILKKENSAASIFCWIKSNSQTSNLAFVKDAVGVVATLARVESDDLSRILSEYLGLETMLAIVCSTNEGVKALEKYDPEGTINCNGGLHGIGSRTERRIKGRFVVICLEDLRPFVGGFVANDPQKKLALPKPRLPNGECPPGFLDYAVNMIHLDTNRLSFLTASGHGLRETLFYGLFSRLQIYKTRNEMLLALPCINDGALSLDGGMIRKCGMFALGSRCRSEVSSNRWRTGRTSRLY
;
A
#
# COMPACT_ATOMS: atom_id res chain seq x y z
N MET A 1 37.90 20.57 62.33
CA MET A 1 38.46 20.67 60.96
C MET A 1 37.30 20.65 60.00
N SER A 2 36.80 21.82 59.62
CA SER A 2 35.64 21.98 58.73
C SER A 2 36.11 21.93 57.29
N GLN A 3 35.58 20.99 56.49
CA GLN A 3 35.80 20.97 55.06
C GLN A 3 35.20 22.25 54.43
N PRO A 4 35.93 22.96 53.55
CA PRO A 4 35.37 24.12 52.88
C PRO A 4 34.37 23.64 51.83
N ASN A 5 33.16 24.21 51.92
CA ASN A 5 32.12 24.14 50.90
C ASN A 5 32.73 24.43 49.52
N ARG A 6 32.61 23.46 48.61
CA ARG A 6 32.90 23.63 47.19
C ARG A 6 31.77 24.47 46.60
N GLN A 7 31.88 25.80 46.71
CA GLN A 7 31.01 26.73 45.99
C GLN A 7 31.17 26.44 44.49
N LEU A 8 30.09 25.94 43.89
CA LEU A 8 29.92 25.93 42.44
C LEU A 8 29.82 27.39 42.00
N ASN A 9 30.95 27.99 41.62
CA ASN A 9 30.97 29.26 40.89
C ASN A 9 30.37 29.01 39.50
N LEU A 10 29.03 29.06 39.43
CA LEU A 10 28.33 29.31 38.18
C LEU A 10 28.60 30.78 37.84
N ASN A 11 29.51 31.03 36.89
CA ASN A 11 29.77 32.37 36.38
C ASN A 11 28.44 33.03 35.97
N ASN A 12 28.25 34.30 36.29
CA ASN A 12 27.03 35.05 36.02
C ASN A 12 26.66 35.03 34.52
N ASP A 13 27.67 35.04 33.65
CA ASP A 13 27.54 34.90 32.19
C ASP A 13 26.89 33.58 31.76
N ASN A 14 27.11 32.49 32.52
CA ASN A 14 26.47 31.21 32.24
C ASN A 14 24.98 31.24 32.63
N ILE A 15 24.64 31.94 33.72
CA ILE A 15 23.24 32.06 34.18
C ILE A 15 22.42 32.91 33.20
N GLU A 16 22.99 34.03 32.73
CA GLU A 16 22.37 34.88 31.72
C GLU A 16 22.19 34.14 30.38
N SER A 17 23.23 33.40 29.95
CA SER A 17 23.14 32.53 28.76
C SER A 17 22.06 31.46 28.87
N PHE A 18 21.89 30.82 30.04
CA PHE A 18 20.80 29.85 30.25
C PHE A 18 19.42 30.51 30.26
N SER A 19 19.30 31.70 30.84
CA SER A 19 18.04 32.47 30.82
C SER A 19 17.62 32.81 29.40
N ASP A 20 18.56 33.25 28.55
CA ASP A 20 18.29 33.53 27.14
C ASP A 20 17.89 32.29 26.35
N GLN A 21 18.54 31.14 26.61
CA GLN A 21 18.16 29.86 25.99
C GLN A 21 16.77 29.40 26.41
N ILE A 22 16.41 29.53 27.69
CA ILE A 22 15.07 29.18 28.19
C ILE A 22 14.03 30.05 27.50
N LYS A 23 14.23 31.36 27.46
CA LYS A 23 13.32 32.28 26.78
C LYS A 23 13.18 31.95 25.30
N GLN A 24 14.28 31.66 24.61
CA GLN A 24 14.24 31.22 23.21
C GLN A 24 13.42 29.93 23.03
N HIS A 25 13.55 28.96 23.95
CA HIS A 25 12.74 27.74 23.91
C HIS A 25 11.26 28.00 24.19
N GLU A 26 10.92 28.89 25.12
CA GLU A 26 9.54 29.32 25.40
C GLU A 26 8.91 29.97 24.15
N ASP A 27 9.62 30.92 23.53
CA ASP A 27 9.18 31.60 22.31
C ASP A 27 8.98 30.60 21.16
N ASN A 28 9.89 29.62 21.01
CA ASN A 28 9.76 28.56 20.01
C ASN A 28 8.56 27.65 20.27
N ILE A 29 8.26 27.31 21.53
CA ILE A 29 7.10 26.49 21.89
C ILE A 29 5.81 27.26 21.60
N GLU A 30 5.74 28.54 21.94
CA GLU A 30 4.59 29.40 21.63
C GLU A 30 4.37 29.47 20.12
N PHE A 31 5.44 29.67 19.35
CA PHE A 31 5.38 29.66 17.88
C PHE A 31 4.87 28.33 17.34
N LEU A 32 5.43 27.20 17.76
CA LEU A 32 5.00 25.87 17.29
C LEU A 32 3.54 25.57 17.64
N ASN A 33 3.10 25.94 18.83
CA ASN A 33 1.69 25.82 19.24
C ASN A 33 0.78 26.66 18.33
N SER A 34 1.19 27.88 17.99
CA SER A 34 0.43 28.74 17.06
C SER A 34 0.29 28.09 15.67
N GLN A 35 1.36 27.46 15.16
CA GLN A 35 1.32 26.76 13.86
C GLN A 35 0.43 25.51 13.93
N SER A 36 0.53 24.73 15.01
CA SER A 36 -0.31 23.55 15.24
C SER A 36 -1.80 23.90 15.27
N ASN A 37 -2.16 24.99 15.95
CA ASN A 37 -3.54 25.48 16.01
C ASN A 37 -4.05 25.90 14.63
N ARG A 38 -3.25 26.65 13.86
CA ARG A 38 -3.62 27.06 12.48
C ARG A 38 -3.82 25.88 11.54
N LEU A 39 -2.98 24.84 11.65
CA LEU A 39 -3.14 23.60 10.88
C LEU A 39 -4.41 22.86 11.30
N THR A 40 -4.70 22.80 12.60
CA THR A 40 -5.92 22.17 13.14
C THR A 40 -7.17 22.86 12.62
N GLU A 41 -7.21 24.19 12.63
CA GLU A 41 -8.30 24.98 12.04
C GLU A 41 -8.45 24.71 10.54
N SER A 42 -7.34 24.69 9.80
CA SER A 42 -7.37 24.39 8.35
C SER A 42 -7.91 23.00 8.05
N VAL A 43 -7.56 21.99 8.85
CA VAL A 43 -8.10 20.63 8.71
C VAL A 43 -9.59 20.60 9.00
N LEU A 44 -10.04 21.33 10.03
CA LEU A 44 -11.47 21.44 10.36
C LEU A 44 -12.25 22.08 9.21
N ASP A 45 -11.74 23.16 8.63
CA ASP A 45 -12.37 23.84 7.49
C ASP A 45 -12.47 22.94 6.25
N LEU A 46 -11.43 22.15 5.98
CA LEU A 46 -11.45 21.15 4.91
C LEU A 46 -12.46 20.03 5.18
N GLN A 47 -12.57 19.55 6.41
CA GLN A 47 -13.57 18.55 6.81
C GLN A 47 -15.00 19.09 6.65
N VAL A 48 -15.25 20.33 7.08
CA VAL A 48 -16.55 21.00 6.90
C VAL A 48 -16.88 21.15 5.41
N SER A 49 -15.91 21.58 4.61
CA SER A 49 -16.07 21.74 3.16
C SER A 49 -16.37 20.41 2.46
N LEU A 50 -15.66 19.35 2.83
CA LEU A 50 -15.90 18.00 2.33
C LEU A 50 -17.30 17.49 2.74
N GLY A 51 -17.73 17.73 3.98
CA GLY A 51 -19.07 17.41 4.46
C GLY A 51 -20.17 18.10 3.65
N ARG A 52 -19.99 19.39 3.33
CA ARG A 52 -20.92 20.14 2.46
C ARG A 52 -20.97 19.57 1.05
N TYR A 53 -19.81 19.22 0.49
CA TYR A 53 -19.71 18.62 -0.85
C TYR A 53 -20.47 17.29 -0.92
N HIS A 54 -20.29 16.42 0.08
CA HIS A 54 -21.04 15.15 0.15
C HIS A 54 -22.55 15.38 0.30
N SER A 55 -22.98 16.27 1.20
CA SER A 55 -24.41 16.57 1.37
C SER A 55 -25.06 17.15 0.11
N ALA A 56 -24.35 18.01 -0.63
CA ALA A 56 -24.84 18.58 -1.89
C ALA A 56 -24.94 17.53 -3.02
N ASN A 57 -23.97 16.61 -3.10
CA ASN A 57 -23.97 15.55 -4.10
C ASN A 57 -24.99 14.45 -3.80
N VAL A 58 -25.29 14.16 -2.53
CA VAL A 58 -26.36 13.22 -2.14
C VAL A 58 -27.73 13.71 -2.63
N ILE A 59 -27.96 15.03 -2.70
CA ILE A 59 -29.20 15.62 -3.22
C ILE A 59 -29.29 15.51 -4.77
N SER A 60 -28.17 15.35 -5.48
CA SER A 60 -28.15 15.21 -6.94
C SER A 60 -28.16 13.75 -7.44
N LEU A 61 -28.06 12.76 -6.53
CA LEU A 61 -28.03 11.33 -6.88
C LEU A 61 -29.43 10.67 -6.93
N GLU A 62 -30.53 11.44 -7.05
CA GLU A 62 -31.84 10.85 -7.40
C GLU A 62 -32.01 10.63 -8.91
N ASN A 63 -31.14 11.16 -9.78
CA ASN A 63 -31.32 11.08 -11.24
C ASN A 63 -30.02 10.90 -12.04
N GLY A 64 -29.21 9.91 -11.71
CA GLY A 64 -28.12 9.51 -12.60
C GLY A 64 -27.25 8.37 -12.06
N ASN A 65 -27.38 7.19 -12.68
CA ASN A 65 -26.49 6.04 -12.51
C ASN A 65 -25.06 6.33 -13.01
N GLY A 66 -24.35 7.25 -12.36
CA GLY A 66 -22.91 7.33 -12.41
C GLY A 66 -22.33 6.24 -11.52
N ALA A 67 -22.33 5.00 -12.00
CA ALA A 67 -21.76 3.87 -11.29
C ALA A 67 -20.25 4.13 -11.07
N PHE A 68 -19.91 4.69 -9.90
CA PHE A 68 -18.60 4.51 -9.30
C PHE A 68 -18.48 3.02 -9.04
N HIS A 69 -17.98 2.26 -10.01
CA HIS A 69 -17.56 0.89 -9.76
C HIS A 69 -16.46 0.98 -8.69
N THR A 70 -16.77 0.56 -7.47
CA THR A 70 -15.97 0.72 -6.23
C THR A 70 -14.98 -0.44 -6.05
N GLU A 71 -14.13 -0.39 -5.02
CA GLU A 71 -13.31 -1.53 -4.52
C GLU A 71 -14.14 -2.80 -4.21
N GLU A 72 -15.46 -2.64 -4.20
CA GLU A 72 -16.49 -3.56 -3.75
C GLU A 72 -16.60 -4.83 -4.62
N GLU A 73 -16.51 -4.74 -5.94
CA GLU A 73 -16.60 -5.91 -6.83
C GLU A 73 -15.45 -6.92 -6.62
N THR A 74 -14.23 -6.43 -6.40
CA THR A 74 -13.08 -7.31 -6.10
C THR A 74 -13.17 -7.84 -4.67
N ALA A 75 -13.63 -7.03 -3.73
CA ALA A 75 -13.92 -7.48 -2.37
C ALA A 75 -15.00 -8.58 -2.34
N GLU A 76 -16.04 -8.49 -3.16
CA GLU A 76 -17.07 -9.53 -3.30
C GLU A 76 -16.49 -10.86 -3.80
N GLN A 77 -15.55 -10.82 -4.73
CA GLN A 77 -14.88 -12.03 -5.19
C GLN A 77 -13.99 -12.65 -4.11
N ILE A 78 -13.40 -11.84 -3.24
CA ILE A 78 -12.64 -12.31 -2.07
C ILE A 78 -13.61 -12.89 -1.02
N LEU A 79 -14.77 -12.28 -0.79
CA LEU A 79 -15.79 -12.77 0.14
C LEU A 79 -16.28 -14.19 -0.20
N LYS A 80 -16.29 -14.56 -1.49
CA LYS A 80 -16.62 -15.92 -1.95
C LYS A 80 -15.59 -16.99 -1.54
N LYS A 81 -14.36 -16.59 -1.16
CA LYS A 81 -13.36 -17.50 -0.61
C LYS A 81 -13.57 -17.67 0.89
N GLU A 82 -14.52 -18.52 1.22
CA GLU A 82 -14.79 -18.91 2.59
C GLU A 82 -13.50 -19.39 3.28
N ASN A 83 -13.35 -19.07 4.56
CA ASN A 83 -12.23 -19.52 5.41
C ASN A 83 -10.84 -18.91 5.10
N SER A 84 -10.75 -17.82 4.33
CA SER A 84 -9.52 -17.05 4.18
C SER A 84 -9.47 -15.83 5.11
N ALA A 85 -8.28 -15.44 5.56
CA ALA A 85 -8.10 -14.24 6.37
C ALA A 85 -8.56 -12.98 5.61
N ALA A 86 -8.28 -12.92 4.31
CA ALA A 86 -8.72 -11.84 3.43
C ALA A 86 -10.26 -11.73 3.36
N SER A 87 -10.99 -12.84 3.29
CA SER A 87 -12.46 -12.80 3.23
C SER A 87 -13.09 -12.37 4.55
N ILE A 88 -12.51 -12.77 5.68
CA ILE A 88 -12.94 -12.29 7.00
C ILE A 88 -12.63 -10.80 7.13
N PHE A 89 -11.44 -10.36 6.70
CA PHE A 89 -11.07 -8.94 6.70
C PHE A 89 -12.01 -8.10 5.84
N CYS A 90 -12.28 -8.51 4.60
CA CYS A 90 -13.24 -7.84 3.73
C CYS A 90 -14.64 -7.78 4.37
N TRP A 91 -15.08 -8.87 5.01
CA TRP A 91 -16.36 -8.90 5.71
C TRP A 91 -16.40 -7.89 6.88
N ILE A 92 -15.33 -7.80 7.67
CA ILE A 92 -15.21 -6.83 8.77
C ILE A 92 -15.26 -5.40 8.23
N LYS A 93 -14.54 -5.11 7.15
CA LYS A 93 -14.46 -3.78 6.54
C LYS A 93 -15.81 -3.32 5.98
N SER A 94 -16.59 -4.24 5.41
CA SER A 94 -17.94 -3.97 4.89
C SER A 94 -18.99 -3.80 6.01
N ASN A 95 -18.73 -4.26 7.23
CA ASN A 95 -19.70 -4.24 8.32
C ASN A 95 -19.43 -3.05 9.27
N SER A 96 -20.35 -2.08 9.26
CA SER A 96 -20.24 -0.81 10.02
C SER A 96 -20.16 -0.99 11.54
N GLN A 97 -20.63 -2.12 12.08
CA GLN A 97 -20.54 -2.41 13.52
C GLN A 97 -19.13 -2.84 13.97
N THR A 98 -18.30 -3.36 13.06
CA THR A 98 -16.96 -3.88 13.35
C THR A 98 -15.83 -3.02 12.81
N SER A 99 -16.14 -1.94 12.08
CA SER A 99 -15.17 -1.00 11.50
C SER A 99 -14.34 -0.23 12.55
N ASN A 100 -14.80 -0.18 13.80
CA ASN A 100 -14.12 0.51 14.90
C ASN A 100 -12.99 -0.31 15.56
N LEU A 101 -12.75 -1.55 15.14
CA LEU A 101 -11.67 -2.37 15.68
C LEU A 101 -10.31 -1.74 15.35
N ALA A 102 -9.42 -1.67 16.34
CA ALA A 102 -8.14 -0.98 16.22
C ALA A 102 -7.28 -1.46 15.03
N PHE A 103 -7.28 -2.76 14.73
CA PHE A 103 -6.52 -3.32 13.60
C PHE A 103 -7.16 -3.01 12.24
N VAL A 104 -8.48 -2.74 12.17
CA VAL A 104 -9.14 -2.33 10.93
C VAL A 104 -8.74 -0.91 10.56
N LYS A 105 -8.46 -0.07 11.55
CA LYS A 105 -7.98 1.30 11.34
C LYS A 105 -6.56 1.34 10.78
N ASP A 106 -5.70 0.41 11.21
CA ASP A 106 -4.32 0.31 10.71
C ASP A 106 -4.22 -0.36 9.34
N ALA A 107 -5.11 -1.33 9.07
CA ALA A 107 -5.12 -2.07 7.83
C ALA A 107 -5.53 -1.20 6.63
N VAL A 108 -4.64 -1.10 5.65
CA VAL A 108 -4.85 -0.36 4.40
C VAL A 108 -5.82 -1.12 3.49
N GLY A 109 -5.69 -2.45 3.41
CA GLY A 109 -6.56 -3.29 2.59
C GLY A 109 -5.93 -4.63 2.22
N VAL A 110 -6.60 -5.38 1.34
CA VAL A 110 -6.05 -6.61 0.75
C VAL A 110 -5.35 -6.26 -0.55
N VAL A 111 -4.18 -6.84 -0.84
CA VAL A 111 -3.38 -6.51 -2.04
C VAL A 111 -4.25 -6.40 -3.28
N ALA A 112 -5.08 -7.41 -3.61
CA ALA A 112 -5.95 -7.39 -4.79
C ALA A 112 -6.93 -6.21 -4.90
N THR A 113 -7.29 -5.54 -3.80
CA THR A 113 -8.17 -4.37 -3.79
C THR A 113 -7.40 -3.04 -3.82
N LEU A 114 -6.06 -3.08 -3.78
CA LEU A 114 -5.22 -1.88 -3.59
C LEU A 114 -4.88 -1.14 -4.89
N ALA A 115 -5.08 -1.76 -6.05
CA ALA A 115 -4.79 -1.19 -7.36
C ALA A 115 -5.76 -1.67 -8.45
N ARG A 116 -5.69 -1.00 -9.59
CA ARG A 116 -6.36 -1.39 -10.84
C ARG A 116 -5.31 -1.54 -11.93
N VAL A 117 -5.67 -2.24 -13.00
CA VAL A 117 -4.85 -2.35 -14.20
C VAL A 117 -5.69 -2.00 -15.42
N GLU A 118 -5.04 -1.76 -16.56
CA GLU A 118 -5.74 -1.32 -17.76
C GLU A 118 -6.45 -2.47 -18.49
N SER A 119 -5.86 -3.67 -18.51
CA SER A 119 -6.34 -4.79 -19.34
C SER A 119 -6.42 -6.11 -18.58
N ASP A 120 -7.30 -7.01 -19.05
CA ASP A 120 -7.53 -8.31 -18.41
C ASP A 120 -6.30 -9.21 -18.56
N ASP A 121 -5.56 -9.07 -19.66
CA ASP A 121 -4.32 -9.81 -19.90
C ASP A 121 -3.24 -9.41 -18.90
N LEU A 122 -3.08 -8.11 -18.66
CA LEU A 122 -2.15 -7.60 -17.66
C LEU A 122 -2.59 -8.01 -16.25
N SER A 123 -3.88 -7.88 -15.93
CA SER A 123 -4.45 -8.35 -14.66
C SER A 123 -4.10 -9.80 -14.41
N ARG A 124 -4.39 -10.66 -15.39
CA ARG A 124 -4.16 -12.10 -15.30
C ARG A 124 -2.69 -12.42 -15.08
N ILE A 125 -1.78 -11.89 -15.91
CA ILE A 125 -0.36 -12.26 -15.83
C ILE A 125 0.31 -11.71 -14.56
N LEU A 126 -0.07 -10.52 -14.08
CA LEU A 126 0.44 -9.98 -12.81
C LEU A 126 -0.07 -10.78 -11.61
N SER A 127 -1.34 -11.21 -11.65
CA SER A 127 -1.93 -12.03 -10.59
C SER A 127 -1.29 -13.42 -10.53
N GLU A 128 -1.02 -14.02 -11.70
CA GLU A 128 -0.28 -15.28 -11.83
C GLU A 128 1.17 -15.14 -11.32
N TYR A 129 1.80 -14.01 -11.60
CA TYR A 129 3.15 -13.71 -11.11
C TYR A 129 3.19 -13.59 -9.58
N LEU A 130 2.28 -12.82 -8.97
CA LEU A 130 2.23 -12.63 -7.53
C LEU A 130 1.78 -13.88 -6.77
N GLY A 131 0.88 -14.67 -7.38
CA GLY A 131 0.29 -15.85 -6.77
C GLY A 131 -0.86 -15.52 -5.81
N LEU A 132 -1.69 -16.54 -5.54
CA LEU A 132 -2.89 -16.43 -4.70
C LEU A 132 -2.60 -15.89 -3.30
N GLU A 133 -1.55 -16.39 -2.65
CA GLU A 133 -1.21 -15.99 -1.27
C GLU A 133 -0.88 -14.49 -1.17
N THR A 134 -0.06 -13.97 -2.09
CA THR A 134 0.30 -12.56 -2.14
C THR A 134 -0.91 -11.69 -2.53
N MET A 135 -1.73 -12.14 -3.47
CA MET A 135 -2.95 -11.41 -3.88
C MET A 135 -3.96 -11.27 -2.74
N LEU A 136 -4.00 -12.25 -1.82
CA LEU A 136 -4.84 -12.24 -0.63
C LEU A 136 -4.14 -11.67 0.61
N ALA A 137 -2.92 -11.16 0.49
CA ALA A 137 -2.20 -10.62 1.64
C ALA A 137 -2.91 -9.38 2.19
N ILE A 138 -3.00 -9.28 3.51
CA ILE A 138 -3.51 -8.09 4.22
C ILE A 138 -2.35 -7.11 4.37
N VAL A 139 -2.56 -5.85 4.04
CA VAL A 139 -1.57 -4.79 4.16
C VAL A 139 -1.88 -3.94 5.39
N CYS A 140 -0.96 -3.92 6.35
CA CYS A 140 -1.01 -3.10 7.55
C CYS A 140 -0.06 -1.91 7.42
N SER A 141 -0.42 -0.79 8.03
CA SER A 141 0.44 0.39 8.07
C SER A 141 1.59 0.18 9.04
N THR A 142 1.31 -0.44 10.20
CA THR A 142 2.27 -0.63 11.31
C THR A 142 2.41 -2.08 11.75
N ASN A 143 3.49 -2.39 12.48
CA ASN A 143 3.72 -3.69 13.10
C ASN A 143 2.74 -3.94 14.25
N GLU A 144 2.27 -2.88 14.92
CA GLU A 144 1.14 -2.95 15.86
C GLU A 144 -0.12 -3.48 15.16
N GLY A 145 -0.38 -3.03 13.92
CA GLY A 145 -1.44 -3.57 13.08
C GLY A 145 -1.27 -5.07 12.82
N VAL A 146 -0.07 -5.51 12.45
CA VAL A 146 0.26 -6.93 12.22
C VAL A 146 0.01 -7.76 13.48
N LYS A 147 0.54 -7.34 14.63
CA LYS A 147 0.37 -8.00 15.94
C LYS A 147 -1.09 -8.04 16.38
N ALA A 148 -1.92 -7.11 15.91
CA ALA A 148 -3.33 -7.09 16.26
C ALA A 148 -4.16 -8.08 15.42
N LEU A 149 -3.67 -8.52 14.26
CA LEU A 149 -4.32 -9.55 13.43
C LEU A 149 -4.14 -10.97 13.99
N GLU A 150 -2.98 -11.27 14.59
CA GLU A 150 -2.65 -12.59 15.13
C GLU A 150 -2.16 -12.49 16.58
N LYS A 151 -2.77 -13.25 17.49
CA LYS A 151 -2.39 -13.24 18.91
C LYS A 151 -1.89 -14.62 19.33
N TYR A 152 -0.88 -14.62 20.18
CA TYR A 152 -0.33 -15.83 20.79
C TYR A 152 -0.63 -15.84 22.29
N ASP A 153 -0.83 -17.03 22.85
CA ASP A 153 -0.86 -17.24 24.30
C ASP A 153 0.57 -17.22 24.89
N PRO A 154 0.73 -17.22 26.23
CA PRO A 154 2.05 -17.24 26.87
C PRO A 154 2.92 -18.45 26.47
N GLU A 155 2.30 -19.54 26.02
CA GLU A 155 2.95 -20.76 25.53
C GLU A 155 3.41 -20.66 24.07
N GLY A 156 3.07 -19.57 23.37
CA GLY A 156 3.44 -19.33 21.97
C GLY A 156 2.52 -20.03 20.96
N THR A 157 1.36 -20.53 21.39
CA THR A 157 0.33 -21.11 20.52
C THR A 157 -0.64 -20.03 20.05
N ILE A 158 -1.22 -20.23 18.86
CA ILE A 158 -2.21 -19.31 18.30
C ILE A 158 -3.43 -19.23 19.23
N ASN A 159 -3.75 -18.02 19.68
CA ASN A 159 -4.94 -17.74 20.45
C ASN A 159 -6.15 -17.65 19.53
N CYS A 160 -6.92 -18.73 19.45
CA CYS A 160 -8.11 -18.84 18.60
C CYS A 160 -9.25 -17.87 18.96
N ASN A 161 -9.18 -17.22 20.13
CA ASN A 161 -10.13 -16.20 20.57
C ASN A 161 -9.65 -14.77 20.30
N GLY A 162 -8.42 -14.60 19.82
CA GLY A 162 -7.78 -13.31 19.55
C GLY A 162 -7.75 -12.94 18.07
N GLY A 163 -7.53 -11.64 17.79
CA GLY A 163 -7.28 -11.13 16.44
C GLY A 163 -8.36 -11.52 15.42
N LEU A 164 -7.92 -11.87 14.21
CA LEU A 164 -8.80 -12.36 13.15
C LEU A 164 -9.43 -13.71 13.47
N HIS A 165 -8.73 -14.59 14.20
CA HIS A 165 -9.24 -15.92 14.57
C HIS A 165 -10.47 -15.85 15.47
N GLY A 166 -10.49 -14.93 16.45
CA GLY A 166 -11.63 -14.71 17.31
C GLY A 166 -12.87 -14.24 16.54
N ILE A 167 -12.68 -13.42 15.51
CA ILE A 167 -13.78 -12.92 14.66
C ILE A 167 -14.26 -13.99 13.70
N GLY A 168 -13.33 -14.72 13.08
CA GLY A 168 -13.65 -15.88 12.24
C GLY A 168 -14.49 -16.91 12.99
N SER A 169 -14.15 -17.18 14.27
CA SER A 169 -14.90 -18.12 15.11
C SER A 169 -16.34 -17.66 15.37
N ARG A 170 -16.59 -16.36 15.56
CA ARG A 170 -17.94 -15.80 15.77
C ARG A 170 -18.81 -15.77 14.51
N THR A 171 -18.17 -15.84 13.34
CA THR A 171 -18.82 -15.77 12.02
C THR A 171 -18.84 -17.14 11.32
N GLU A 172 -18.48 -18.21 12.03
CA GLU A 172 -18.33 -19.58 11.52
C GLU A 172 -17.35 -19.71 10.34
N ARG A 173 -16.48 -18.72 10.14
CA ARG A 173 -15.44 -18.67 9.11
C ARG A 173 -14.09 -18.90 9.75
N ARG A 174 -13.69 -20.16 9.91
CA ARG A 174 -12.40 -20.48 10.53
C ARG A 174 -11.27 -20.31 9.51
N ILE A 175 -10.30 -19.46 9.81
CA ILE A 175 -9.07 -19.36 9.02
C ILE A 175 -8.35 -20.69 9.06
N LYS A 176 -8.07 -21.26 7.88
CA LYS A 176 -7.30 -22.49 7.74
C LYS A 176 -5.96 -22.18 7.07
N GLY A 177 -4.88 -22.67 7.67
CA GLY A 177 -3.53 -22.48 7.15
C GLY A 177 -2.96 -21.09 7.43
N ARG A 178 -1.82 -20.80 6.80
CA ARG A 178 -1.13 -19.52 6.92
C ARG A 178 -1.80 -18.48 6.04
N PHE A 179 -1.77 -17.23 6.48
CA PHE A 179 -2.07 -16.07 5.64
C PHE A 179 -0.91 -15.09 5.70
N VAL A 180 -0.76 -14.31 4.62
CA VAL A 180 0.34 -13.35 4.49
C VAL A 180 -0.13 -11.98 4.95
N VAL A 181 0.69 -11.30 5.73
CA VAL A 181 0.51 -9.90 6.10
C VAL A 181 1.73 -9.12 5.65
N ILE A 182 1.53 -7.96 5.03
CA ILE A 182 2.59 -7.06 4.60
C ILE A 182 2.51 -5.80 5.45
N CYS A 183 3.62 -5.45 6.10
CA CYS A 183 3.72 -4.26 6.93
C CYS A 183 4.39 -3.12 6.14
N LEU A 184 3.70 -1.99 5.93
CA LEU A 184 4.24 -0.89 5.13
C LEU A 184 5.45 -0.21 5.77
N GLU A 185 5.48 -0.06 7.09
CA GLU A 185 6.63 0.55 7.79
C GLU A 185 7.92 -0.27 7.67
N ASP A 186 7.82 -1.59 7.51
CA ASP A 186 8.98 -2.48 7.34
C ASP A 186 9.49 -2.53 5.88
N LEU A 187 8.72 -1.98 4.93
CA LEU A 187 9.12 -1.94 3.53
C LEU A 187 10.09 -0.80 3.26
N ARG A 188 11.17 -1.12 2.54
CA ARG A 188 12.09 -0.11 2.03
C ARG A 188 11.48 0.60 0.81
N PRO A 189 11.24 1.92 0.88
CA PRO A 189 10.68 2.65 -0.24
C PRO A 189 11.69 2.78 -1.38
N PHE A 190 11.18 2.97 -2.59
CA PHE A 190 11.98 3.36 -3.74
C PHE A 190 12.49 4.80 -3.60
N VAL A 191 13.80 4.99 -3.78
CA VAL A 191 14.49 6.28 -3.62
C VAL A 191 14.90 6.95 -4.94
N GLY A 192 14.52 6.39 -6.09
CA GLY A 192 14.92 6.92 -7.41
C GLY A 192 14.01 8.02 -7.98
N GLY A 193 13.05 8.51 -7.21
CA GLY A 193 12.18 9.63 -7.59
C GLY A 193 11.01 9.25 -8.51
N PHE A 194 10.26 10.28 -8.92
CA PHE A 194 9.04 10.14 -9.70
C PHE A 194 9.16 10.84 -11.04
N VAL A 195 8.34 10.41 -12.01
CA VAL A 195 8.15 11.12 -13.26
C VAL A 195 7.53 12.49 -12.94
N ALA A 196 8.16 13.56 -13.43
CA ALA A 196 7.72 14.92 -13.16
C ALA A 196 6.29 15.16 -13.67
N ASN A 197 5.45 15.77 -12.83
CA ASN A 197 4.06 16.14 -13.13
C ASN A 197 3.16 14.95 -13.54
N ASP A 198 3.53 13.71 -13.20
CA ASP A 198 2.68 12.54 -13.45
C ASP A 198 1.62 12.41 -12.35
N PRO A 199 0.31 12.48 -12.68
CA PRO A 199 -0.77 12.44 -11.69
C PRO A 199 -0.91 11.08 -10.99
N GLN A 200 -0.29 10.03 -11.53
CA GLN A 200 -0.26 8.70 -10.94
C GLN A 200 1.03 8.44 -10.15
N LYS A 201 1.89 9.46 -10.00
CA LYS A 201 3.21 9.39 -9.36
C LYS A 201 4.00 8.18 -9.83
N LYS A 202 4.10 7.95 -11.14
CA LYS A 202 4.91 6.87 -11.70
C LYS A 202 6.38 6.99 -11.28
N LEU A 203 7.04 5.87 -11.06
CA LEU A 203 8.44 5.81 -10.65
C LEU A 203 9.35 6.16 -11.83
N ALA A 204 10.38 6.98 -11.60
CA ALA A 204 11.37 7.35 -12.61
C ALA A 204 12.41 6.22 -12.80
N LEU A 205 11.97 5.09 -13.34
CA LEU A 205 12.83 3.93 -13.61
C LEU A 205 13.52 4.09 -14.98
N PRO A 206 14.85 3.89 -15.06
CA PRO A 206 15.55 3.93 -16.34
C PRO A 206 15.07 2.79 -17.24
N LYS A 207 14.79 3.07 -18.50
CA LYS A 207 14.40 2.03 -19.47
C LYS A 207 15.52 0.99 -19.64
N PRO A 208 15.20 -0.30 -19.80
CA PRO A 208 16.21 -1.32 -20.07
C PRO A 208 16.95 -1.02 -21.38
N ARG A 209 18.22 -1.39 -21.43
CA ARG A 209 19.07 -1.21 -22.61
C ARG A 209 19.78 -2.52 -22.94
N LEU A 210 19.73 -2.91 -24.20
CA LEU A 210 20.52 -3.98 -24.77
C LEU A 210 22.01 -3.58 -24.85
N PRO A 211 22.94 -4.51 -25.10
CA PRO A 211 24.36 -4.19 -25.25
C PRO A 211 24.67 -3.16 -26.35
N ASN A 212 23.79 -3.02 -27.35
CA ASN A 212 23.89 -2.00 -28.39
C ASN A 212 23.38 -0.61 -27.95
N GLY A 213 22.91 -0.46 -26.71
CA GLY A 213 22.37 0.78 -26.13
C GLY A 213 20.89 1.05 -26.41
N GLU A 214 20.26 0.26 -27.27
CA GLU A 214 18.85 0.41 -27.64
C GLU A 214 17.91 -0.17 -26.58
N CYS A 215 16.69 0.37 -26.52
CA CYS A 215 15.63 -0.24 -25.72
C CYS A 215 15.21 -1.56 -26.37
N PRO A 216 15.09 -2.67 -25.63
CA PRO A 216 14.62 -3.93 -26.18
C PRO A 216 13.28 -3.77 -26.92
N PRO A 217 13.13 -4.39 -28.09
CA PRO A 217 11.85 -4.37 -28.80
C PRO A 217 10.77 -5.00 -27.93
N GLY A 218 9.54 -4.48 -28.03
CA GLY A 218 8.40 -5.00 -27.29
C GLY A 218 8.34 -4.65 -25.81
N PHE A 219 9.33 -3.97 -25.23
CA PHE A 219 9.24 -3.44 -23.86
C PHE A 219 8.10 -2.40 -23.77
N LEU A 220 7.17 -2.62 -22.84
CA LEU A 220 6.01 -1.75 -22.63
C LEU A 220 6.27 -0.76 -21.50
N ASP A 221 6.48 -1.26 -20.29
CA ASP A 221 6.84 -0.48 -19.11
C ASP A 221 7.26 -1.45 -17.98
N TYR A 222 7.59 -0.92 -16.82
CA TYR A 222 7.70 -1.69 -15.58
C TYR A 222 6.31 -1.96 -14.98
N ALA A 223 6.10 -3.17 -14.45
CA ALA A 223 4.82 -3.59 -13.86
C ALA A 223 4.30 -2.59 -12.80
N VAL A 224 5.21 -2.07 -11.96
CA VAL A 224 4.91 -1.07 -10.93
C VAL A 224 4.38 0.25 -11.49
N ASN A 225 4.62 0.58 -12.76
CA ASN A 225 4.11 1.76 -13.45
C ASN A 225 2.85 1.50 -14.29
N MET A 226 2.50 0.22 -14.50
CA MET A 226 1.30 -0.20 -15.25
C MET A 226 0.07 -0.42 -14.37
N ILE A 227 0.23 -0.34 -13.04
CA ILE A 227 -0.89 -0.29 -12.11
C ILE A 227 -1.39 1.14 -11.93
N HIS A 228 -2.68 1.26 -11.67
CA HIS A 228 -3.37 2.49 -11.36
C HIS A 228 -3.82 2.50 -9.90
N LEU A 229 -3.54 3.59 -9.20
CA LEU A 229 -3.86 3.77 -7.79
C LEU A 229 -4.87 4.91 -7.63
N ASP A 230 -5.76 4.76 -6.67
CA ASP A 230 -6.65 5.85 -6.26
C ASP A 230 -5.85 6.95 -5.57
N THR A 231 -6.33 8.20 -5.69
CA THR A 231 -5.58 9.40 -5.28
C THR A 231 -5.17 9.37 -3.80
N ASN A 232 -6.03 8.81 -2.93
CA ASN A 232 -5.77 8.66 -1.50
C ASN A 232 -4.66 7.64 -1.17
N ARG A 233 -4.16 6.90 -2.15
CA ARG A 233 -3.09 5.89 -2.00
C ARG A 233 -1.75 6.33 -2.57
N LEU A 234 -1.69 7.54 -3.15
CA LEU A 234 -0.52 8.05 -3.84
C LEU A 234 0.54 8.65 -2.91
N SER A 235 0.15 9.16 -1.73
CA SER A 235 1.05 9.79 -0.76
C SER A 235 0.50 9.68 0.66
N PHE A 236 1.36 9.89 1.67
CA PHE A 236 0.99 10.01 3.09
C PHE A 236 0.30 8.78 3.70
N LEU A 237 0.68 7.57 3.26
CA LEU A 237 0.24 6.32 3.90
C LEU A 237 1.21 5.79 4.95
N THR A 238 2.51 6.08 4.80
CA THR A 238 3.51 5.79 5.83
C THR A 238 3.80 7.02 6.68
N ALA A 239 4.34 6.84 7.89
CA ALA A 239 4.80 7.94 8.73
C ALA A 239 5.80 8.89 8.03
N SER A 240 6.59 8.37 7.09
CA SER A 240 7.54 9.16 6.28
C SER A 240 6.92 9.82 5.04
N GLY A 241 5.60 9.75 4.86
CA GLY A 241 4.89 10.43 3.77
C GLY A 241 4.78 9.65 2.45
N HIS A 242 5.29 8.42 2.37
CA HIS A 242 5.23 7.60 1.15
C HIS A 242 3.82 7.04 0.85
N GLY A 243 3.52 6.82 -0.43
CA GLY A 243 2.35 6.12 -0.95
C GLY A 243 2.63 4.66 -1.31
N LEU A 244 1.63 3.96 -1.88
CA LEU A 244 1.72 2.52 -2.16
C LEU A 244 2.64 2.16 -3.32
N ARG A 245 2.85 3.07 -4.29
CA ARG A 245 3.62 2.72 -5.51
C ARG A 245 5.08 2.49 -5.17
N GLU A 246 5.69 3.43 -4.44
CA GLU A 246 7.08 3.41 -4.05
C GLU A 246 7.37 2.47 -2.87
N THR A 247 6.34 2.05 -2.11
CA THR A 247 6.48 1.08 -1.00
C THR A 247 6.00 -0.30 -1.42
N LEU A 248 4.72 -0.61 -1.21
CA LEU A 248 4.10 -1.91 -1.43
C LEU A 248 4.40 -2.46 -2.83
N PHE A 249 4.02 -1.72 -3.87
CA PHE A 249 4.05 -2.24 -5.23
C PHE A 249 5.46 -2.30 -5.80
N TYR A 250 6.37 -1.42 -5.38
CA TYR A 250 7.78 -1.57 -5.67
C TYR A 250 8.39 -2.75 -4.91
N GLY A 251 7.96 -3.04 -3.68
CA GLY A 251 8.37 -4.24 -2.96
C GLY A 251 7.93 -5.53 -3.66
N LEU A 252 6.71 -5.57 -4.20
CA LEU A 252 6.14 -6.72 -4.89
C LEU A 252 6.69 -6.94 -6.30
N PHE A 253 6.80 -5.87 -7.09
CA PHE A 253 7.20 -5.95 -8.50
C PHE A 253 8.66 -5.57 -8.74
N SER A 254 9.25 -4.73 -7.91
CA SER A 254 10.59 -4.18 -8.13
C SER A 254 10.72 -3.63 -9.55
N ARG A 255 11.75 -4.05 -10.32
CA ARG A 255 11.94 -3.69 -11.73
C ARG A 255 11.40 -4.75 -12.70
N LEU A 256 10.30 -5.44 -12.36
CA LEU A 256 9.64 -6.42 -13.23
C LEU A 256 9.22 -5.75 -14.55
N GLN A 257 9.77 -6.24 -15.67
CA GLN A 257 9.56 -5.67 -17.00
C GLN A 257 8.37 -6.33 -17.69
N ILE A 258 7.55 -5.56 -18.41
CA ILE A 258 6.42 -6.09 -19.19
C ILE A 258 6.71 -5.96 -20.68
N TYR A 259 6.50 -7.05 -21.41
CA TYR A 259 6.71 -7.16 -22.85
C TYR A 259 5.42 -7.49 -23.60
N LYS A 260 5.37 -7.11 -24.87
CA LYS A 260 4.24 -7.42 -25.75
C LYS A 260 4.15 -8.93 -26.05
N THR A 261 5.26 -9.55 -26.47
CA THR A 261 5.31 -10.98 -26.78
C THR A 261 6.43 -11.72 -26.06
N ARG A 262 6.31 -13.04 -25.94
CA ARG A 262 7.32 -13.91 -25.33
C ARG A 262 8.62 -13.89 -26.12
N ASN A 263 8.54 -13.81 -27.45
CA ASN A 263 9.72 -13.76 -28.30
C ASN A 263 10.53 -12.48 -28.05
N GLU A 264 9.86 -11.33 -28.00
CA GLU A 264 10.50 -10.05 -27.65
C GLU A 264 11.10 -10.06 -26.24
N MET A 265 10.38 -10.64 -25.27
CA MET A 265 10.88 -10.82 -23.90
C MET A 265 12.17 -11.66 -23.87
N LEU A 266 12.26 -12.73 -24.67
CA LEU A 266 13.44 -13.58 -24.74
C LEU A 266 14.64 -12.88 -25.41
N LEU A 267 14.39 -12.03 -26.41
CA LEU A 267 15.45 -11.19 -26.99
C LEU A 267 16.03 -10.18 -25.98
N ALA A 268 15.23 -9.81 -24.98
CA ALA A 268 15.61 -8.88 -23.92
C ALA A 268 16.31 -9.53 -22.71
N LEU A 269 16.55 -10.86 -22.72
CA LEU A 269 17.20 -11.59 -21.63
C LEU A 269 18.47 -10.91 -21.07
N PRO A 270 19.39 -10.34 -21.89
CA PRO A 270 20.61 -9.73 -21.39
C PRO A 270 20.40 -8.52 -20.45
N CYS A 271 19.22 -7.90 -20.46
CA CYS A 271 18.91 -6.72 -19.65
C CYS A 271 17.76 -6.92 -18.65
N ILE A 272 17.32 -8.16 -18.43
CA ILE A 272 16.32 -8.52 -17.42
C ILE A 272 17.02 -8.87 -16.10
N ASN A 273 16.72 -8.12 -15.04
CA ASN A 273 17.34 -8.33 -13.71
C ASN A 273 16.35 -8.94 -12.69
N ASP A 274 15.20 -8.29 -12.49
CA ASP A 274 14.23 -8.65 -11.45
C ASP A 274 13.11 -9.58 -11.95
N GLY A 275 13.13 -9.92 -13.24
CA GLY A 275 12.11 -10.72 -13.92
C GLY A 275 11.45 -9.98 -15.08
N ALA A 276 10.70 -10.73 -15.88
CA ALA A 276 9.92 -10.19 -16.98
C ALA A 276 8.66 -11.02 -17.24
N LEU A 277 7.62 -10.36 -17.74
CA LEU A 277 6.38 -10.97 -18.18
C LEU A 277 6.09 -10.55 -19.62
N SER A 278 5.40 -11.40 -20.38
CA SER A 278 4.82 -11.01 -21.66
C SER A 278 3.30 -11.19 -21.65
N LEU A 279 2.58 -10.33 -22.38
CA LEU A 279 1.11 -10.36 -22.43
C LEU A 279 0.57 -11.68 -23.01
N ASP A 280 1.30 -12.28 -23.94
CA ASP A 280 1.02 -13.62 -24.48
C ASP A 280 1.39 -14.79 -23.54
N GLY A 281 1.96 -14.52 -22.35
CA GLY A 281 2.03 -15.46 -21.23
C GLY A 281 3.39 -15.98 -20.84
N GLY A 282 4.45 -15.43 -21.42
CA GLY A 282 5.80 -15.69 -20.95
C GLY A 282 5.99 -15.13 -19.54
N MET A 283 6.70 -15.88 -18.70
CA MET A 283 7.06 -15.45 -17.36
C MET A 283 8.47 -15.90 -17.01
N ILE A 284 9.28 -14.92 -16.63
CA ILE A 284 10.62 -15.08 -16.08
C ILE A 284 10.58 -14.45 -14.68
N ARG A 285 10.75 -15.27 -13.65
CA ARG A 285 10.89 -14.82 -12.27
C ARG A 285 12.35 -14.45 -11.99
N LYS A 286 12.62 -13.92 -10.80
CA LYS A 286 13.98 -13.61 -10.34
C LYS A 286 14.92 -14.81 -10.49
N CYS A 287 16.22 -14.50 -10.60
CA CYS A 287 17.29 -15.51 -10.71
C CYS A 287 17.16 -16.43 -11.93
N GLY A 288 16.56 -15.94 -13.03
CA GLY A 288 16.48 -16.69 -14.29
C GLY A 288 15.51 -17.88 -14.26
N MET A 289 14.56 -17.90 -13.33
CA MET A 289 13.56 -18.98 -13.25
C MET A 289 12.47 -18.78 -14.30
N PHE A 290 12.36 -19.70 -15.26
CA PHE A 290 11.34 -19.69 -16.30
C PHE A 290 10.10 -20.47 -15.85
N ALA A 291 8.91 -19.90 -16.01
CA ALA A 291 7.66 -20.63 -15.89
C ALA A 291 7.24 -21.15 -17.27
N LEU A 292 7.12 -22.47 -17.40
CA LEU A 292 6.73 -23.17 -18.63
C LEU A 292 5.50 -24.03 -18.35
N GLY A 293 4.73 -24.35 -19.40
CA GLY A 293 3.51 -25.14 -19.30
C GLY A 293 2.24 -24.35 -19.64
N SER A 294 1.10 -25.03 -19.62
CA SER A 294 -0.19 -24.39 -19.86
C SER A 294 -0.62 -23.58 -18.63
N ARG A 295 -1.29 -22.44 -18.89
CA ARG A 295 -1.79 -21.61 -17.80
C ARG A 295 -2.99 -22.28 -17.13
N CYS A 296 -2.96 -22.42 -15.81
CA CYS A 296 -4.13 -22.89 -15.06
C CYS A 296 -5.24 -21.83 -15.09
N ARG A 297 -6.33 -22.12 -15.83
CA ARG A 297 -7.50 -21.23 -15.99
C ARG A 297 -8.39 -21.13 -14.74
N SER A 298 -8.23 -22.02 -13.76
CA SER A 298 -9.20 -22.29 -12.69
C SER A 298 -9.05 -21.45 -11.42
N GLU A 299 -7.91 -20.84 -11.14
CA GLU A 299 -7.73 -19.95 -9.95
C GLU A 299 -8.01 -18.46 -10.26
N VAL A 300 -8.42 -18.16 -11.49
CA VAL A 300 -8.18 -16.84 -12.11
C VAL A 300 -9.31 -15.84 -11.83
N SER A 301 -10.47 -16.23 -11.27
CA SER A 301 -11.55 -15.26 -11.06
C SER A 301 -11.33 -14.40 -9.81
N SER A 302 -10.91 -14.99 -8.68
CA SER A 302 -10.87 -14.31 -7.36
C SER A 302 -9.49 -13.74 -7.00
N ASN A 303 -8.56 -13.71 -7.95
CA ASN A 303 -7.19 -13.22 -7.79
C ASN A 303 -6.87 -12.05 -8.72
N ARG A 304 -7.83 -11.55 -9.49
CA ARG A 304 -7.55 -10.57 -10.54
C ARG A 304 -7.67 -9.14 -10.02
N TRP A 305 -6.73 -8.32 -10.45
CA TRP A 305 -6.86 -6.87 -10.38
C TRP A 305 -8.01 -6.40 -11.26
N ARG A 306 -8.74 -5.39 -10.82
CA ARG A 306 -9.81 -4.81 -11.63
C ARG A 306 -9.25 -4.15 -12.89
N THR A 307 -9.97 -4.30 -14.01
CA THR A 307 -9.70 -3.52 -15.21
C THR A 307 -10.47 -2.20 -15.19
N GLY A 308 -9.76 -1.09 -15.37
CA GLY A 308 -10.40 0.22 -15.56
C GLY A 308 -10.62 0.47 -17.05
N ARG A 309 -11.87 0.52 -17.52
CA ARG A 309 -12.14 1.20 -18.79
C ARG A 309 -12.00 2.70 -18.53
N THR A 310 -10.95 3.31 -19.05
CA THR A 310 -10.93 4.76 -19.25
C THR A 310 -12.01 5.07 -20.28
N SER A 311 -13.10 5.71 -19.84
CA SER A 311 -13.99 6.42 -20.76
C SER A 311 -13.13 7.42 -21.50
N ARG A 312 -12.86 7.16 -22.79
CA ARG A 312 -12.30 8.16 -23.70
C ARG A 312 -13.33 9.27 -23.81
N LEU A 313 -13.17 10.31 -23.01
CA LEU A 313 -13.74 11.60 -23.33
C LEU A 313 -12.81 12.21 -24.37
N TYR A 314 -13.27 12.15 -25.62
CA TYR A 314 -12.78 13.02 -26.69
C TYR A 314 -13.33 14.43 -26.49
#